data_AF-A0A9P6H1Y2-F1
#
_entry.id   AF-A0A9P6H1Y2-F1
#
_cell.length_a   1.000
_cell.length_b   1.000
_cell.length_c   1.000
_cell.angle_alpha   90.00
_cell.angle_beta   90.00
_cell.angle_gamma   90.00
#
_symmetry.space_group_name_H-M   'P 1'
#
loop_
_entity.id
_entity.type
_entity.pdbx_description
1 polymer ?
#
loop_
_entity_poly.entity_id
_entity_poly.type
_entity_poly.pdbx_seq_one_letter_code
_entity_poly.pdbx_strand_id
1 'polypeptide(L)'
;MPECLHSLCNKKTREKIYLCGKKIDLEKISCGKCASKKDLVVCLVCMNVYCKNEMHLKRRRHVVFYDISNQAMVCTYCETETPVMFKREKDNKEGNDVLMIRYKELPKTHCRIIKPNVLRGFQNLGNTCYINALFHILLNIQKFKRGIIKENHPIKNCGSCIICNIKKLIKSLDSDKELTLKELINCIMNDNVEYRNDDQHDIHTFYLNIMEMIQKHSFVGSFVQKIFCGRMRSTLQCLKCKFKRHIVESFCSISLNHTKNLKESLEEYFLDEHMQDKLNCQNCADDTVFSKSLEVEDSPQILVIHIKRFKFITTVTKINNRIEIQEQIEMVNVKYNLVGFVQHRGSIEHGHYVSYMLLDREWYEFDDNSVRKMMYKNVPFQDSYLLFFQKNK
;
A
#
# COMPACT_ATOMS: atom_id res chain seq x y z
N MET A 1 -16.21 -9.42 -12.17
CA MET A 1 -15.05 -8.99 -13.00
C MET A 1 -14.23 -7.99 -12.20
N PRO A 2 -12.90 -7.90 -12.38
CA PRO A 2 -12.10 -6.89 -11.69
C PRO A 2 -12.50 -5.50 -12.20
N GLU A 3 -13.29 -4.78 -11.40
CA GLU A 3 -13.78 -3.44 -11.73
C GLU A 3 -12.67 -2.41 -11.52
N CYS A 4 -12.37 -1.62 -12.57
CA CYS A 4 -11.52 -0.46 -12.44
C CYS A 4 -12.33 0.70 -11.83
N LEU A 5 -12.01 1.08 -10.59
CA LEU A 5 -12.74 2.14 -9.87
C LEU A 5 -12.61 3.53 -10.52
N HIS A 6 -11.61 3.72 -11.38
CA HIS A 6 -11.30 5.00 -12.03
C HIS A 6 -12.05 5.28 -13.33
N SER A 7 -12.91 4.38 -13.85
CA SER A 7 -13.62 4.62 -15.13
C SER A 7 -14.68 5.73 -15.07
N LEU A 8 -14.23 6.98 -15.18
CA LEU A 8 -15.00 8.20 -15.44
C LEU A 8 -16.20 8.49 -14.52
N CYS A 9 -16.01 9.45 -13.61
CA CYS A 9 -17.11 10.24 -13.07
C CYS A 9 -16.71 11.72 -13.07
N ASN A 10 -17.36 12.52 -13.91
CA ASN A 10 -17.28 13.98 -13.81
C ASN A 10 -18.49 14.46 -13.00
N LYS A 11 -18.29 14.76 -11.72
CA LYS A 11 -19.38 15.18 -10.80
C LYS A 11 -19.80 16.64 -10.94
N LYS A 12 -19.08 17.48 -11.70
CA LYS A 12 -19.32 18.93 -11.72
C LYS A 12 -20.33 19.41 -12.76
N THR A 13 -20.69 18.57 -13.72
CA THR A 13 -21.70 18.90 -14.73
C THR A 13 -22.84 17.91 -14.57
N ARG A 14 -24.01 18.36 -14.06
CA ARG A 14 -25.28 17.61 -14.24
C ARG A 14 -25.69 17.52 -15.72
N GLU A 15 -24.83 17.94 -16.64
CA GLU A 15 -24.90 17.59 -18.03
C GLU A 15 -24.51 16.12 -18.19
N LYS A 16 -25.40 15.36 -18.81
CA LYS A 16 -25.05 14.10 -19.47
C LYS A 16 -23.78 14.39 -20.27
N ILE A 17 -22.63 13.86 -19.85
CA ILE A 17 -21.46 13.82 -20.73
C ILE A 17 -21.80 12.78 -21.78
N TYR A 18 -22.54 13.22 -22.80
CA TYR A 18 -22.28 12.71 -24.13
C TYR A 18 -20.78 12.93 -24.31
N LEU A 19 -19.99 11.85 -24.39
CA LEU A 19 -18.65 11.96 -24.99
C LEU A 19 -18.91 12.67 -26.32
N CYS A 20 -18.60 13.97 -26.39
CA CYS A 20 -19.19 14.90 -27.34
C CYS A 20 -18.89 14.49 -28.78
N GLY A 21 -19.73 13.65 -29.40
CA GLY A 21 -19.86 13.44 -30.85
C GLY A 21 -18.58 13.26 -31.67
N LYS A 22 -17.41 13.08 -31.04
CA LYS A 22 -16.12 13.07 -31.72
C LYS A 22 -15.92 11.67 -32.25
N LYS A 23 -16.24 11.52 -33.54
CA LYS A 23 -15.80 10.39 -34.34
C LYS A 23 -14.28 10.43 -34.39
N ILE A 24 -13.66 9.34 -33.99
CA ILE A 24 -12.23 9.12 -34.21
C ILE A 24 -12.13 8.26 -35.46
N ASP A 25 -11.70 8.87 -36.56
CA ASP A 25 -11.39 8.18 -37.81
C ASP A 25 -10.14 7.31 -37.57
N LEU A 26 -10.32 6.00 -37.58
CA LEU A 26 -9.25 5.04 -37.26
C LEU A 26 -8.17 4.97 -38.34
N GLU A 27 -8.44 5.46 -39.55
CA GLU A 27 -7.48 5.43 -40.67
C GLU A 27 -6.54 6.65 -40.65
N LYS A 28 -7.00 7.77 -40.07
CA LYS A 28 -6.27 9.04 -39.97
C LYS A 28 -5.65 9.29 -38.60
N ILE A 29 -5.81 8.36 -37.66
CA ILE A 29 -5.41 8.52 -36.27
C ILE A 29 -3.89 8.38 -36.06
N SER A 30 -3.31 9.29 -35.28
CA SER A 30 -1.90 9.23 -34.86
C SER A 30 -1.71 9.85 -33.47
N CYS A 31 -0.61 9.50 -32.80
CA CYS A 31 -0.23 10.10 -31.53
C CYS A 31 -0.07 11.61 -31.69
N GLY A 32 -0.81 12.40 -30.90
CA GLY A 32 -0.77 13.87 -30.97
C GLY A 32 0.56 14.51 -30.54
N LYS A 33 1.55 13.72 -30.12
CA LYS A 33 2.89 14.19 -29.75
C LYS A 33 3.99 13.75 -30.72
N CYS A 34 4.00 12.48 -31.08
CA CYS A 34 5.08 11.88 -31.89
C CYS A 34 4.62 11.41 -33.27
N ALA A 35 3.35 11.66 -33.63
CA ALA A 35 2.73 11.24 -34.90
C ALA A 35 2.76 9.72 -35.19
N SER A 36 3.16 8.88 -34.22
CA SER A 36 3.12 7.42 -34.37
C SER A 36 1.70 6.93 -34.67
N LYS A 37 1.57 5.96 -35.57
CA LYS A 37 0.30 5.26 -35.87
C LYS A 37 0.18 3.89 -35.16
N LYS A 38 1.21 3.47 -34.43
CA LYS A 38 1.24 2.17 -33.74
C LYS A 38 0.91 2.31 -32.26
N ASP A 39 0.30 1.26 -31.71
CA ASP A 39 0.02 1.11 -30.27
C ASP A 39 -0.67 2.33 -29.68
N LEU A 40 -1.80 2.70 -30.28
CA LEU A 40 -2.51 3.91 -29.96
C LEU A 40 -3.52 3.70 -28.83
N VAL A 41 -3.57 4.68 -27.94
CA VAL A 41 -4.55 4.77 -26.88
C VAL A 41 -5.26 6.11 -26.91
N VAL A 42 -6.54 6.10 -26.57
CA VAL A 42 -7.37 7.31 -26.43
C VAL A 42 -7.47 7.65 -24.97
N CYS A 43 -7.04 8.84 -24.56
CA CYS A 43 -7.27 9.31 -23.21
C CYS A 43 -8.77 9.58 -23.01
N LEU A 44 -9.42 8.84 -22.12
CA LEU A 44 -10.85 8.98 -21.88
C LEU A 44 -11.22 10.25 -21.09
N VAL A 45 -10.22 11.00 -20.60
CA VAL A 45 -10.42 12.26 -19.86
C VAL A 45 -10.38 13.47 -20.78
N CYS A 46 -9.45 13.54 -21.74
CA CYS A 46 -9.32 14.67 -22.67
C CYS A 46 -9.61 14.33 -24.15
N MET A 47 -9.88 13.07 -24.46
CA MET A 47 -10.15 12.56 -25.81
C MET A 47 -9.01 12.74 -26.82
N ASN A 48 -7.78 12.95 -26.34
CA ASN A 48 -6.58 12.98 -27.19
C ASN A 48 -6.01 11.58 -27.39
N VAL A 49 -5.36 11.37 -28.53
CA VAL A 49 -4.73 10.10 -28.90
C VAL A 49 -3.23 10.17 -28.61
N TYR A 50 -2.71 9.12 -27.99
CA TYR A 50 -1.30 8.96 -27.64
C TYR A 50 -0.82 7.57 -28.07
N CYS A 51 0.47 7.38 -28.33
CA CYS A 51 1.03 6.03 -28.39
C CYS A 51 1.33 5.52 -26.96
N LYS A 52 1.38 4.19 -26.78
CA LYS A 52 1.66 3.56 -25.48
C LYS A 52 2.94 4.07 -24.80
N ASN A 53 3.98 4.36 -25.58
CA ASN A 53 5.25 4.88 -25.05
C ASN A 53 5.11 6.31 -24.49
N GLU A 54 4.18 7.11 -25.02
CA GLU A 54 3.87 8.47 -24.57
C GLU A 54 2.70 8.54 -23.58
N MET A 55 2.11 7.39 -23.18
CA MET A 55 1.11 7.30 -22.10
C MET A 55 1.65 7.84 -20.76
N HIS A 56 2.96 7.97 -20.64
CA HIS A 56 3.66 8.50 -19.47
C HIS A 56 3.50 10.04 -19.35
N LEU A 57 2.25 10.52 -19.29
CA LEU A 57 1.91 11.91 -19.05
C LEU A 57 2.19 12.27 -17.58
N LYS A 58 3.45 12.61 -17.30
CA LYS A 58 3.96 13.24 -16.06
C LYS A 58 3.25 14.54 -15.65
N ARG A 59 2.19 14.98 -16.33
CA ARG A 59 1.45 16.21 -16.00
C ARG A 59 -0.04 16.00 -16.29
N ARG A 60 -0.84 16.02 -15.21
CA ARG A 60 -2.31 16.08 -15.12
C ARG A 60 -3.02 14.72 -15.10
N ARG A 61 -3.67 14.42 -13.96
CA ARG A 61 -4.90 13.65 -13.61
C ARG A 61 -5.60 12.71 -14.64
N HIS A 62 -4.97 12.33 -15.75
CA HIS A 62 -5.53 11.54 -16.85
C HIS A 62 -5.01 10.12 -16.72
N VAL A 63 -5.79 9.26 -16.06
CA VAL A 63 -5.35 7.92 -15.64
C VAL A 63 -6.09 6.77 -16.31
N VAL A 64 -7.07 7.08 -17.17
CA VAL A 64 -7.88 6.08 -17.88
C VAL A 64 -7.77 6.33 -19.36
N PHE A 65 -7.44 5.25 -20.07
CA PHE A 65 -7.21 5.23 -21.50
C PHE A 65 -8.00 4.06 -22.10
N TYR A 66 -8.39 4.19 -23.36
CA TYR A 66 -8.87 3.07 -24.15
C TYR A 66 -7.77 2.66 -25.12
N ASP A 67 -7.32 1.42 -25.01
CA ASP A 67 -6.39 0.80 -25.93
C ASP A 67 -7.14 0.30 -27.16
N ILE A 68 -6.83 0.91 -28.31
CA ILE A 68 -7.48 0.60 -29.58
C ILE A 68 -7.12 -0.80 -30.07
N SER A 69 -5.88 -1.24 -29.82
CA SER A 69 -5.34 -2.49 -30.34
C SER A 69 -5.93 -3.67 -29.57
N ASN A 70 -5.97 -3.55 -28.24
CA ASN A 70 -6.47 -4.60 -27.35
C ASN A 70 -7.97 -4.51 -27.08
N GLN A 71 -8.63 -3.46 -27.56
CA GLN A 71 -10.04 -3.17 -27.26
C GLN A 71 -10.31 -3.24 -25.76
N ALA A 72 -9.51 -2.51 -24.99
CA ALA A 72 -9.55 -2.58 -23.53
C ALA A 72 -9.42 -1.20 -22.90
N MET A 73 -10.13 -0.97 -21.81
CA MET A 73 -9.85 0.16 -20.95
C MET A 73 -8.64 -0.16 -20.09
N VAL A 74 -7.60 0.66 -20.23
CA VAL A 74 -6.38 0.60 -19.44
C VAL A 74 -6.40 1.74 -18.46
N CYS A 75 -6.30 1.41 -17.18
CA CYS A 75 -6.02 2.42 -16.16
C CYS A 75 -4.55 2.36 -15.79
N THR A 76 -3.77 3.37 -16.21
CA THR A 76 -2.34 3.46 -15.87
C THR A 76 -2.11 3.61 -14.38
N TYR A 77 -3.12 4.12 -13.66
CA TYR A 77 -3.06 4.16 -12.21
C TYR A 77 -3.29 2.78 -11.61
N CYS A 78 -4.37 2.11 -12.01
CA CYS A 78 -4.76 0.82 -11.45
C CYS A 78 -3.93 -0.36 -11.93
N GLU A 79 -3.20 -0.19 -13.03
CA GLU A 79 -2.52 -1.28 -13.77
C GLU A 79 -3.50 -2.40 -14.12
N THR A 80 -4.77 -2.03 -14.26
CA THR A 80 -5.86 -2.92 -14.66
C THR A 80 -6.20 -2.63 -16.10
N GLU A 81 -6.23 -3.70 -16.88
CA GLU A 81 -6.78 -3.73 -18.23
C GLU A 81 -8.14 -4.45 -18.17
N THR A 82 -9.18 -3.80 -18.66
CA THR A 82 -10.53 -4.35 -18.70
C THR A 82 -10.95 -4.40 -20.16
N PRO A 83 -11.12 -5.58 -20.77
CA PRO A 83 -11.64 -5.69 -22.12
C PRO A 83 -12.98 -4.96 -22.24
N VAL A 84 -13.10 -4.09 -23.24
CA VAL A 84 -14.33 -3.36 -23.57
C VAL A 84 -14.51 -3.37 -25.07
N MET A 85 -15.55 -4.05 -25.52
CA MET A 85 -15.94 -4.10 -26.92
C MET A 85 -16.76 -2.84 -27.26
N PHE A 86 -16.20 -1.93 -28.06
CA PHE A 86 -16.97 -0.84 -28.67
C PHE A 86 -17.39 -1.22 -30.08
N LYS A 87 -18.58 -0.79 -30.49
CA LYS A 87 -19.04 -0.98 -31.87
C LYS A 87 -18.27 -0.06 -32.82
N ARG A 88 -17.70 -0.65 -33.87
CA ARG A 88 -17.25 0.09 -35.05
C ARG A 88 -18.47 0.41 -35.89
N GLU A 89 -18.65 1.67 -36.25
CA GLU A 89 -19.69 2.10 -37.18
C GLU A 89 -19.01 2.70 -38.41
N LYS A 90 -19.63 2.57 -39.57
CA LYS A 90 -19.19 3.27 -40.78
C LYS A 90 -19.75 4.69 -40.74
N ASP A 91 -18.93 5.69 -41.04
CA ASP A 91 -19.45 7.05 -41.15
C ASP A 91 -20.32 7.17 -42.41
N ASN A 92 -21.62 7.43 -42.23
CA ASN A 92 -22.58 7.61 -43.32
C ASN A 92 -22.23 8.74 -44.32
N LYS A 93 -21.24 9.60 -44.03
CA LYS A 93 -20.78 10.67 -44.93
C LYS A 93 -19.48 10.36 -45.69
N GLU A 94 -18.57 9.57 -45.12
CA GLU A 94 -17.21 9.37 -45.69
C GLU A 94 -16.84 7.90 -45.90
N GLY A 95 -17.65 6.92 -45.44
CA GLY A 95 -17.37 5.50 -45.62
C GLY A 95 -16.26 4.91 -44.73
N ASN A 96 -15.50 5.76 -44.04
CA ASN A 96 -14.40 5.36 -43.14
C ASN A 96 -14.92 4.68 -41.86
N ASP A 97 -14.11 3.77 -41.33
CA ASP A 97 -14.34 3.12 -40.04
C ASP A 97 -14.12 4.12 -38.89
N VAL A 98 -15.19 4.41 -38.14
CA VAL A 98 -15.14 5.28 -36.97
C VAL A 98 -15.40 4.50 -35.69
N LEU A 99 -14.61 4.78 -34.66
CA LEU A 99 -14.84 4.23 -33.33
C LEU A 99 -15.85 5.09 -32.58
N MET A 100 -17.04 4.53 -32.30
CA MET A 100 -18.11 5.22 -31.58
C MET A 100 -18.16 4.78 -30.13
N ILE A 101 -17.61 5.59 -29.23
CA ILE A 101 -17.63 5.32 -27.78
C ILE A 101 -18.95 5.85 -27.19
N ARG A 102 -19.93 4.96 -26.99
CA ARG A 102 -21.21 5.33 -26.36
C ARG A 102 -21.18 5.07 -24.86
N TYR A 103 -21.59 6.07 -24.07
CA TYR A 103 -21.66 5.95 -22.61
C TYR A 103 -22.57 4.81 -22.12
N LYS A 104 -23.59 4.42 -22.90
CA LYS A 104 -24.47 3.28 -22.56
C LYS A 104 -23.78 1.91 -22.63
N GLU A 105 -22.69 1.79 -23.39
CA GLU A 105 -21.92 0.55 -23.58
C GLU A 105 -20.71 0.49 -22.64
N LEU A 106 -20.32 1.62 -22.04
CA LEU A 106 -19.41 1.62 -20.89
C LEU A 106 -20.11 0.94 -19.71
N PRO A 107 -19.39 0.11 -18.92
CA PRO A 107 -19.94 -0.44 -17.69
C PRO A 107 -20.55 0.70 -16.85
N LYS A 108 -21.83 0.57 -16.47
CA LYS A 108 -22.53 1.53 -15.60
C LYS A 108 -22.00 1.52 -14.16
N THR A 109 -20.72 1.20 -13.97
CA THR A 109 -20.10 1.18 -12.65
C THR A 109 -20.01 2.62 -12.17
N HIS A 110 -20.56 2.86 -10.98
CA HIS A 110 -20.40 4.12 -10.25
C HIS A 110 -18.92 4.34 -9.95
N CYS A 111 -18.20 4.92 -10.90
CA CYS A 111 -16.78 5.09 -10.75
C CYS A 111 -16.49 6.20 -9.79
N ARG A 112 -15.63 5.90 -8.83
CA ARG A 112 -15.07 6.88 -7.93
C ARG A 112 -13.63 7.04 -8.37
N ILE A 113 -13.31 8.20 -8.93
CA ILE A 113 -11.91 8.59 -9.11
C ILE A 113 -11.28 8.56 -7.71
N ILE A 114 -10.60 7.47 -7.37
CA ILE A 114 -9.84 7.41 -6.13
C ILE A 114 -8.69 8.38 -6.36
N LYS A 115 -8.73 9.52 -5.65
CA LYS A 115 -7.59 10.43 -5.66
C LYS A 115 -6.35 9.62 -5.31
N PRO A 116 -5.28 9.77 -6.09
CA PRO A 116 -4.14 8.91 -5.94
C PRO A 116 -3.60 9.02 -4.52
N ASN A 117 -3.45 10.23 -4.02
CA ASN A 117 -2.92 10.49 -2.69
C ASN A 117 -3.97 11.26 -1.87
N VAL A 118 -4.02 10.96 -0.58
CA VAL A 118 -4.95 11.52 0.41
C VAL A 118 -4.11 12.45 1.27
N LEU A 119 -4.19 13.75 0.95
CA LEU A 119 -3.54 14.82 1.72
C LEU A 119 -4.53 15.36 2.76
N ARG A 120 -4.97 14.50 3.68
CA ARG A 120 -5.94 14.87 4.72
C ARG A 120 -5.48 14.34 6.07
N GLY A 121 -5.52 15.22 7.07
CA GLY A 121 -5.27 14.85 8.45
C GLY A 121 -6.51 14.24 9.10
N PHE A 122 -6.30 13.60 10.24
CA PHE A 122 -7.33 13.03 11.11
C PHE A 122 -7.32 13.73 12.45
N GLN A 123 -8.50 14.09 12.96
CA GLN A 123 -8.60 14.67 14.29
C GLN A 123 -8.07 13.69 15.35
N ASN A 124 -7.24 14.19 16.27
CA ASN A 124 -6.85 13.43 17.45
C ASN A 124 -7.99 13.44 18.47
N LEU A 125 -8.41 12.26 18.91
CA LEU A 125 -9.52 12.08 19.86
C LEU A 125 -9.06 11.71 21.29
N GLY A 126 -7.79 11.96 21.62
CA GLY A 126 -7.18 11.55 22.88
C GLY A 126 -5.77 11.04 22.64
N ASN A 127 -5.54 9.74 22.86
CA ASN A 127 -4.28 9.06 22.56
C ASN A 127 -4.28 8.35 21.20
N THR A 128 -4.92 8.95 20.19
CA THR A 128 -5.18 8.28 18.89
C THR A 128 -4.10 8.48 17.83
N CYS A 129 -2.98 9.14 18.16
CA CYS A 129 -1.92 9.46 17.19
C CYS A 129 -1.30 8.23 16.52
N TYR A 130 -1.17 7.10 17.24
CA TYR A 130 -0.69 5.84 16.66
C TYR A 130 -1.65 5.29 15.60
N ILE A 131 -2.96 5.45 15.81
CA ILE A 131 -4.00 5.06 14.85
C ILE A 131 -3.93 5.99 13.64
N ASN A 132 -3.90 7.30 13.88
CA ASN A 132 -3.84 8.32 12.83
C ASN A 132 -2.63 8.10 11.92
N ALA A 133 -1.43 8.01 12.51
CA ALA A 133 -0.18 7.82 11.78
C ALA A 133 -0.18 6.53 10.95
N LEU A 134 -0.72 5.43 11.48
CA LEU A 134 -0.81 4.18 10.72
C LEU A 134 -1.76 4.34 9.52
N PHE A 135 -2.95 4.88 9.74
CA PHE A 135 -3.95 5.02 8.69
C PHE A 135 -3.60 6.08 7.64
N HIS A 136 -2.81 7.11 7.98
CA HIS A 136 -2.22 8.01 6.98
C HIS A 136 -1.38 7.23 5.96
N ILE A 137 -0.55 6.29 6.42
CA ILE A 137 0.28 5.45 5.53
C ILE A 137 -0.57 4.44 4.77
N LEU A 138 -1.35 3.61 5.47
CA LEU A 138 -2.13 2.54 4.83
C LEU A 138 -3.08 3.09 3.77
N LEU A 139 -3.77 4.19 4.04
CA LEU A 139 -4.67 4.83 3.08
C LEU A 139 -3.97 5.58 1.95
N ASN A 140 -2.64 5.68 1.94
CA ASN A 140 -1.89 6.22 0.82
C ASN A 140 -1.13 5.13 0.04
N ILE A 141 -1.00 3.92 0.59
CA ILE A 141 -0.58 2.73 -0.15
C ILE A 141 -1.72 2.27 -1.07
N GLN A 142 -1.49 2.34 -2.38
CA GLN A 142 -2.53 2.01 -3.37
C GLN A 142 -2.97 0.56 -3.35
N LYS A 143 -2.00 -0.35 -3.16
CA LYS A 143 -2.27 -1.78 -3.08
C LYS A 143 -3.25 -2.07 -1.93
N PHE A 144 -3.06 -1.42 -0.78
CA PHE A 144 -3.97 -1.51 0.37
C PHE A 144 -5.36 -0.94 0.05
N LYS A 145 -5.44 0.31 -0.40
CA LYS A 145 -6.73 0.95 -0.76
C LYS A 145 -7.54 0.10 -1.73
N ARG A 146 -6.90 -0.44 -2.78
CA ARG A 146 -7.55 -1.30 -3.77
C ARG A 146 -7.98 -2.64 -3.18
N GLY A 147 -7.13 -3.24 -2.35
CA GLY A 147 -7.44 -4.46 -1.62
C GLY A 147 -8.74 -4.30 -0.84
N ILE A 148 -8.80 -3.28 0.03
CA ILE A 148 -9.99 -2.96 0.83
C ILE A 148 -11.23 -2.78 -0.05
N ILE A 149 -11.17 -2.03 -1.15
CA ILE A 149 -12.35 -1.77 -1.97
C ILE A 149 -12.84 -3.04 -2.68
N LYS A 150 -11.91 -3.86 -3.20
CA LYS A 150 -12.21 -5.10 -3.93
C LYS A 150 -12.74 -6.23 -3.04
N GLU A 151 -12.52 -6.19 -1.74
CA GLU A 151 -13.04 -7.20 -0.82
C GLU A 151 -14.57 -7.26 -0.89
N ASN A 152 -15.12 -8.40 -1.29
CA ASN A 152 -16.56 -8.63 -1.28
C ASN A 152 -16.93 -9.20 0.09
N HIS A 153 -17.57 -8.37 0.93
CA HIS A 153 -17.94 -8.77 2.28
C HIS A 153 -19.20 -9.66 2.24
N PRO A 154 -19.19 -10.87 2.85
CA PRO A 154 -20.26 -11.86 2.69
C PRO A 154 -21.58 -11.47 3.35
N ILE A 155 -21.53 -10.67 4.42
CA ILE A 155 -22.71 -10.32 5.21
C ILE A 155 -23.40 -9.09 4.59
N LYS A 156 -24.56 -9.31 3.95
CA LYS A 156 -25.55 -8.24 3.74
C LYS A 156 -25.84 -7.61 5.11
N ASN A 157 -25.58 -6.31 5.27
CA ASN A 157 -25.72 -5.51 6.51
C ASN A 157 -24.55 -5.55 7.52
N CYS A 158 -23.33 -5.94 7.13
CA CYS A 158 -22.17 -5.70 8.00
C CYS A 158 -21.79 -4.20 8.00
N GLY A 159 -22.37 -3.43 8.91
CA GLY A 159 -22.10 -1.99 9.06
C GLY A 159 -20.92 -1.65 9.96
N SER A 160 -20.41 -2.64 10.72
CA SER A 160 -19.53 -2.44 11.87
C SER A 160 -18.15 -3.11 11.78
N CYS A 161 -17.84 -3.95 10.77
CA CYS A 161 -16.51 -4.57 10.68
C CYS A 161 -15.43 -3.60 10.21
N ILE A 162 -14.16 -3.98 10.38
CA ILE A 162 -13.00 -3.16 10.02
C ILE A 162 -12.99 -2.81 8.53
N ILE A 163 -13.24 -3.77 7.65
CA ILE A 163 -13.24 -3.55 6.19
C ILE A 163 -14.33 -2.55 5.81
N CYS A 164 -15.54 -2.67 6.37
CA CYS A 164 -16.65 -1.76 6.09
C CYS A 164 -16.38 -0.35 6.62
N ASN A 165 -15.79 -0.21 7.81
CA ASN A 165 -15.38 1.08 8.35
C ASN A 165 -14.26 1.74 7.55
N ILE A 166 -13.24 0.98 7.13
CA ILE A 166 -12.20 1.52 6.23
C ILE A 166 -12.80 1.90 4.87
N LYS A 167 -13.74 1.11 4.33
CA LYS A 167 -14.46 1.49 3.11
C LYS A 167 -15.21 2.80 3.29
N LYS A 168 -15.99 2.96 4.36
CA LYS A 168 -16.70 4.21 4.70
C LYS A 168 -15.75 5.38 4.81
N LEU A 169 -14.61 5.19 5.50
CA LEU A 169 -13.55 6.19 5.59
C LEU A 169 -13.04 6.58 4.21
N ILE A 170 -12.69 5.62 3.35
CA ILE A 170 -12.30 5.89 1.96
C ILE A 170 -13.39 6.69 1.22
N LYS A 171 -14.69 6.46 1.50
CA LYS A 171 -15.79 7.25 0.92
C LYS A 171 -15.81 8.70 1.42
N SER A 172 -15.40 8.96 2.67
CA SER A 172 -15.44 10.30 3.27
C SER A 172 -14.20 11.15 2.95
N LEU A 173 -13.09 10.54 2.49
CA LEU A 173 -11.85 11.26 2.15
C LEU A 173 -12.04 12.41 1.12
N ASP A 174 -13.05 12.30 0.26
CA ASP A 174 -13.39 13.32 -0.75
C ASP A 174 -14.32 14.42 -0.22
N SER A 175 -14.81 14.34 1.01
CA SER A 175 -15.67 15.37 1.61
C SER A 175 -14.86 16.54 2.14
N ASP A 176 -15.42 17.75 2.10
CA ASP A 176 -14.76 18.95 2.65
C ASP A 176 -14.87 19.07 4.18
N LYS A 177 -15.54 18.11 4.84
CA LYS A 177 -15.68 18.06 6.29
C LYS A 177 -14.40 17.55 6.94
N GLU A 178 -14.14 17.98 8.18
CA GLU A 178 -13.11 17.39 9.02
C GLU A 178 -13.25 15.87 9.10
N LEU A 179 -12.12 15.18 9.04
CA LEU A 179 -12.08 13.72 9.05
C LEU A 179 -11.69 13.23 10.44
N THR A 180 -12.45 12.26 10.91
CA THR A 180 -12.23 11.58 12.18
C THR A 180 -12.24 10.08 11.94
N LEU A 181 -11.45 9.36 12.72
CA LEU A 181 -11.44 7.89 12.73
C LEU A 181 -12.41 7.29 13.74
N LYS A 182 -13.29 8.09 14.37
CA LYS A 182 -14.18 7.64 15.46
C LYS A 182 -14.93 6.33 15.19
N GLU A 183 -15.59 6.18 14.04
CA GLU A 183 -16.32 4.94 13.71
C GLU A 183 -15.37 3.73 13.59
N LEU A 184 -14.19 3.95 13.02
CA LEU A 184 -13.17 2.92 12.85
C LEU A 184 -12.54 2.52 14.19
N ILE A 185 -12.24 3.51 15.04
CA ILE A 185 -11.71 3.32 16.39
C ILE A 185 -12.69 2.50 17.22
N ASN A 186 -13.98 2.87 17.24
CA ASN A 186 -15.01 2.10 17.94
C ASN A 186 -15.09 0.64 17.45
N CYS A 187 -14.97 0.42 16.13
CA CYS A 187 -14.91 -0.93 15.57
C CYS A 187 -13.69 -1.71 16.07
N ILE A 188 -12.51 -1.09 16.07
CA ILE A 188 -11.26 -1.72 16.53
C ILE A 188 -11.33 -2.06 18.02
N MET A 189 -11.82 -1.14 18.85
CA MET A 189 -11.99 -1.32 20.30
C MET A 189 -13.03 -2.37 20.67
N ASN A 190 -14.06 -2.57 19.84
CA ASN A 190 -15.06 -3.61 20.08
C ASN A 190 -14.45 -5.01 19.94
N ASP A 191 -13.62 -5.22 18.91
CA ASP A 191 -12.95 -6.50 18.64
C ASP A 191 -11.69 -6.71 19.51
N ASN A 192 -11.13 -5.64 20.10
CA ASN A 192 -9.88 -5.68 20.88
C ASN A 192 -10.01 -4.89 22.19
N VAL A 193 -10.20 -5.61 23.30
CA VAL A 193 -10.43 -5.03 24.64
C VAL A 193 -9.26 -4.15 25.09
N GLU A 194 -8.04 -4.49 24.69
CA GLU A 194 -6.81 -3.77 25.04
C GLU A 194 -6.78 -2.30 24.60
N TYR A 195 -7.57 -1.90 23.60
CA TYR A 195 -7.58 -0.52 23.10
C TYR A 195 -8.67 0.37 23.70
N ARG A 196 -9.51 -0.14 24.62
CA ARG A 196 -10.74 0.56 25.07
C ARG A 196 -10.51 1.74 26.00
N ASN A 197 -9.36 1.82 26.66
CA ASN A 197 -9.12 2.76 27.77
C ASN A 197 -8.56 4.13 27.34
N ASP A 198 -8.52 4.42 26.05
CA ASP A 198 -7.82 5.61 25.51
C ASP A 198 -6.35 5.67 25.94
N ASP A 199 -5.70 4.51 26.04
CA ASP A 199 -4.28 4.38 26.39
C ASP A 199 -3.38 4.63 25.17
N GLN A 200 -2.11 4.97 25.44
CA GLN A 200 -1.08 4.97 24.41
C GLN A 200 -0.67 3.54 24.07
N HIS A 201 -0.53 3.24 22.78
CA HIS A 201 -0.11 1.92 22.31
C HIS A 201 1.07 1.99 21.36
N ASP A 202 1.83 0.89 21.34
CA ASP A 202 2.86 0.69 20.35
C ASP A 202 2.27 0.50 18.94
N ILE A 203 2.70 1.32 17.99
CA ILE A 203 2.16 1.30 16.63
C ILE A 203 2.54 0.05 15.84
N HIS A 204 3.67 -0.62 16.17
CA HIS A 204 4.06 -1.86 15.49
C HIS A 204 3.13 -3.02 15.91
N THR A 205 2.86 -3.15 17.21
CA THR A 205 1.85 -4.11 17.73
C THR A 205 0.47 -3.81 17.15
N PHE A 206 0.06 -2.53 17.15
CA PHE A 206 -1.20 -2.12 16.55
C PHE A 206 -1.29 -2.47 15.05
N TYR A 207 -0.22 -2.24 14.29
CA TYR A 207 -0.15 -2.62 12.88
C TYR A 207 -0.41 -4.12 12.66
N LEU A 208 0.23 -4.99 13.45
CA LEU A 208 0.04 -6.44 13.35
C LEU A 208 -1.40 -6.83 13.65
N ASN A 209 -1.99 -6.26 14.71
CA ASN A 209 -3.37 -6.52 15.09
C ASN A 209 -4.36 -6.06 14.02
N ILE A 210 -4.13 -4.90 13.39
CA ILE A 210 -4.93 -4.43 12.25
C ILE A 210 -4.81 -5.37 11.04
N MET A 211 -3.61 -5.86 10.73
CA MET A 211 -3.41 -6.81 9.64
C MET A 211 -4.09 -8.15 9.91
N GLU A 212 -4.05 -8.65 11.13
CA GLU A 212 -4.75 -9.87 11.54
C GLU A 212 -6.27 -9.68 11.48
N MET A 213 -6.78 -8.55 12.00
CA MET A 213 -8.20 -8.23 12.01
C MET A 213 -8.75 -8.09 10.58
N ILE A 214 -8.04 -7.43 9.67
CA ILE A 214 -8.43 -7.37 8.24
C ILE A 214 -8.41 -8.77 7.61
N GLN A 215 -7.45 -9.62 7.96
CA GLN A 215 -7.39 -11.00 7.47
C GLN A 215 -8.60 -11.82 7.94
N LYS A 216 -8.97 -11.75 9.23
CA LYS A 216 -10.14 -12.45 9.81
C LYS A 216 -11.45 -12.05 9.14
N HIS A 217 -11.58 -10.79 8.73
CA HIS A 217 -12.79 -10.26 8.10
C HIS A 217 -12.80 -10.36 6.55
N SER A 218 -11.74 -10.89 5.92
CA SER A 218 -11.62 -11.04 4.45
C SER A 218 -12.17 -12.40 3.96
N PHE A 219 -12.84 -12.41 2.79
CA PHE A 219 -13.63 -13.56 2.33
C PHE A 219 -12.81 -14.66 1.63
N VAL A 220 -11.62 -14.37 1.08
CA VAL A 220 -10.77 -15.36 0.40
C VAL A 220 -9.31 -14.88 0.41
N GLY A 221 -8.38 -15.68 0.97
CA GLY A 221 -6.92 -15.51 0.82
C GLY A 221 -6.47 -14.06 0.83
N SER A 222 -6.52 -13.45 2.02
CA SER A 222 -6.52 -12.00 2.23
C SER A 222 -5.52 -11.28 1.34
N PHE A 223 -5.97 -10.21 0.69
CA PHE A 223 -5.08 -9.30 -0.03
C PHE A 223 -3.92 -8.81 0.86
N VAL A 224 -4.11 -8.81 2.18
CA VAL A 224 -3.08 -8.52 3.17
C VAL A 224 -1.93 -9.50 3.06
N GLN A 225 -2.18 -10.82 3.02
CA GLN A 225 -1.13 -11.82 2.87
C GLN A 225 -0.33 -11.61 1.57
N LYS A 226 -1.02 -11.31 0.48
CA LYS A 226 -0.37 -11.09 -0.83
C LYS A 226 0.42 -9.79 -0.92
N ILE A 227 0.01 -8.77 -0.17
CA ILE A 227 0.58 -7.43 -0.28
C ILE A 227 1.62 -7.17 0.80
N PHE A 228 1.31 -7.47 2.05
CA PHE A 228 2.10 -7.10 3.22
C PHE A 228 2.88 -8.26 3.83
N CYS A 229 2.55 -9.51 3.49
CA CYS A 229 3.19 -10.66 4.11
C CYS A 229 4.08 -11.43 3.14
N GLY A 230 5.19 -11.94 3.68
CA GLY A 230 6.10 -12.86 3.03
C GLY A 230 6.17 -14.17 3.82
N ARG A 231 6.98 -15.11 3.34
CA ARG A 231 7.27 -16.37 4.05
C ARG A 231 8.74 -16.43 4.40
N MET A 232 9.03 -16.75 5.65
CA MET A 232 10.38 -16.92 6.20
C MET A 232 10.58 -18.40 6.54
N ARG A 233 11.68 -18.97 6.10
CA ARG A 233 12.16 -20.28 6.55
C ARG A 233 13.19 -20.09 7.65
N SER A 234 12.89 -20.58 8.84
CA SER A 234 13.88 -20.75 9.90
C SER A 234 14.45 -22.17 9.85
N THR A 235 15.76 -22.28 9.79
CA THR A 235 16.47 -23.56 9.82
C THR A 235 17.23 -23.67 11.14
N LEU A 236 16.89 -24.68 11.93
CA LEU A 236 17.62 -25.05 13.14
C LEU A 236 18.50 -26.27 12.83
N GLN A 237 19.82 -26.11 12.88
CA GLN A 237 20.79 -27.16 12.55
C GLN A 237 21.59 -27.58 13.78
N CYS A 238 21.58 -28.88 14.09
CA CYS A 238 22.43 -29.47 15.12
C CYS A 238 23.90 -29.36 14.70
N LEU A 239 24.77 -28.77 15.53
CA LEU A 239 26.18 -28.62 15.17
C LEU A 239 26.98 -29.93 15.28
N LYS A 240 26.49 -30.91 16.06
CA LYS A 240 27.10 -32.24 16.22
C LYS A 240 26.77 -33.18 15.05
N CYS A 241 25.51 -33.53 14.86
CA CYS A 241 25.09 -34.51 13.84
C CYS A 241 24.61 -33.91 12.51
N LYS A 242 24.61 -32.57 12.39
CA LYS A 242 24.20 -31.82 11.19
C LYS A 242 22.72 -31.99 10.77
N PHE A 243 21.90 -32.68 11.57
CA PHE A 243 20.47 -32.75 11.35
C PHE A 243 19.84 -31.35 11.32
N LYS A 244 19.00 -31.09 10.32
CA LYS A 244 18.32 -29.81 10.10
C LYS A 244 16.82 -29.98 10.33
N ARG A 245 16.23 -29.02 11.05
CA ARG A 245 14.78 -28.83 11.15
C ARG A 245 14.42 -27.51 10.48
N HIS A 246 13.40 -27.53 9.63
CA HIS A 246 12.91 -26.34 8.94
C HIS A 246 11.50 -26.01 9.43
N ILE A 247 11.26 -24.72 9.67
CA ILE A 247 9.95 -24.16 9.99
C ILE A 247 9.71 -23.00 9.02
N VAL A 248 8.56 -22.99 8.35
CA VAL A 248 8.18 -21.92 7.43
C VAL A 248 7.00 -21.16 8.01
N GLU A 249 7.17 -19.86 8.23
CA GLU A 249 6.17 -18.99 8.85
C GLU A 249 5.92 -17.76 7.99
N SER A 250 4.68 -17.25 8.06
CA SER A 250 4.34 -15.98 7.42
C SER A 250 4.77 -14.81 8.31
N PHE A 251 5.37 -13.78 7.72
CA PHE A 251 5.69 -12.52 8.41
C PHE A 251 5.04 -11.34 7.69
N CYS A 252 4.44 -10.40 8.42
CA CYS A 252 3.89 -9.16 7.84
C CYS A 252 4.72 -7.91 8.19
N SER A 253 5.81 -8.10 8.93
CA SER A 253 6.86 -7.13 9.22
C SER A 253 8.12 -7.85 9.70
N ILE A 254 9.29 -7.23 9.54
CA ILE A 254 10.53 -7.66 10.21
C ILE A 254 10.94 -6.63 11.26
N SER A 255 11.40 -7.09 12.42
CA SER A 255 11.81 -6.23 13.53
C SER A 255 13.33 -6.28 13.68
N LEU A 256 14.01 -5.21 13.27
CA LEU A 256 15.47 -5.14 13.22
C LEU A 256 16.05 -4.48 14.48
N ASN A 257 17.23 -4.93 14.89
CA ASN A 257 18.01 -4.24 15.91
C ASN A 257 18.49 -2.89 15.37
N HIS A 258 18.52 -1.88 16.25
CA HIS A 258 19.10 -0.58 15.90
C HIS A 258 20.62 -0.71 15.75
N THR A 259 21.12 -0.36 14.56
CA THR A 259 22.55 -0.26 14.20
C THR A 259 22.85 1.10 13.59
N LYS A 260 24.02 1.28 12.96
CA LYS A 260 24.41 2.54 12.30
C LYS A 260 23.53 2.85 11.09
N ASN A 261 23.16 1.83 10.30
CA ASN A 261 22.43 2.00 9.05
C ASN A 261 21.50 0.81 8.78
N LEU A 262 20.45 1.03 7.99
CA LEU A 262 19.45 0.00 7.73
C LEU A 262 20.01 -1.26 7.02
N LYS A 263 21.05 -1.10 6.20
CA LYS A 263 21.69 -2.23 5.51
C LYS A 263 22.38 -3.16 6.51
N GLU A 264 23.17 -2.61 7.43
CA GLU A 264 23.83 -3.38 8.50
C GLU A 264 22.80 -4.08 9.39
N SER A 265 21.71 -3.40 9.77
CA SER A 265 20.60 -4.01 10.51
C SER A 265 19.95 -5.19 9.78
N LEU A 266 19.85 -5.16 8.44
CA LEU A 266 19.33 -6.26 7.64
C LEU A 266 20.34 -7.40 7.53
N GLU A 267 21.62 -7.10 7.34
CA GLU A 267 22.70 -8.09 7.29
C GLU A 267 22.80 -8.85 8.62
N GLU A 268 22.73 -8.15 9.76
CA GLU A 268 22.69 -8.77 11.10
C GLU A 268 21.46 -9.67 11.28
N TYR A 269 20.30 -9.27 10.75
CA TYR A 269 19.05 -10.03 10.90
C TYR A 269 19.08 -11.39 10.19
N PHE A 270 19.79 -11.50 9.07
CA PHE A 270 19.93 -12.75 8.31
C PHE A 270 21.22 -13.52 8.62
N LEU A 271 22.04 -13.02 9.54
CA LEU A 271 23.27 -13.70 9.94
C LEU A 271 22.94 -14.96 10.76
N ASP A 272 23.63 -16.06 10.45
CA ASP A 272 23.52 -17.30 11.21
C ASP A 272 23.90 -17.08 12.68
N GLU A 273 22.98 -17.39 13.59
CA GLU A 273 23.20 -17.27 15.03
C GLU A 273 23.48 -18.65 15.66
N HIS A 274 24.49 -18.73 16.53
CA HIS A 274 24.69 -19.90 17.37
C HIS A 274 23.92 -19.74 18.67
N MET A 275 23.11 -20.73 19.01
CA MET A 275 22.40 -20.74 20.29
C MET A 275 23.41 -20.83 21.44
N GLN A 276 23.21 -20.05 22.50
CA GLN A 276 24.08 -20.11 23.68
C GLN A 276 23.79 -21.35 24.52
N ASP A 277 22.52 -21.71 24.63
CA ASP A 277 22.07 -22.87 25.40
C ASP A 277 22.16 -24.16 24.58
N LYS A 278 22.55 -25.24 25.26
CA LYS A 278 22.47 -26.59 24.69
C LYS A 278 21.02 -27.06 24.72
N LEU A 279 20.59 -27.67 23.63
CA LEU A 279 19.28 -28.30 23.51
C LEU A 279 19.46 -29.78 23.20
N ASN A 280 18.50 -30.59 23.64
CA ASN A 280 18.52 -32.01 23.30
C ASN A 280 18.16 -32.22 21.82
N CYS A 281 19.07 -32.83 21.07
CA CYS A 281 18.84 -33.13 19.67
C CYS A 281 18.06 -34.43 19.50
N GLN A 282 16.86 -34.34 18.93
CA GLN A 282 16.00 -35.50 18.67
C GLN A 282 16.63 -36.56 17.74
N ASN A 283 17.64 -36.20 16.94
CA ASN A 283 18.30 -37.12 16.02
C ASN A 283 19.49 -37.86 16.64
N CYS A 284 20.33 -37.19 17.43
CA CYS A 284 21.49 -37.83 18.08
C CYS A 284 21.30 -38.10 19.59
N ALA A 285 20.11 -37.78 20.13
CA ALA A 285 19.72 -37.94 21.54
C ALA A 285 20.72 -37.37 22.54
N ASP A 286 21.38 -36.26 22.18
CA ASP A 286 22.43 -35.62 22.99
C ASP A 286 22.23 -34.11 23.07
N ASP A 287 22.72 -33.52 24.15
CA ASP A 287 22.63 -32.10 24.43
C ASP A 287 23.74 -31.36 23.68
N THR A 288 23.32 -30.53 22.72
CA THR A 288 24.23 -29.91 21.77
C THR A 288 23.81 -28.49 21.43
N VAL A 289 24.75 -27.75 20.85
CA VAL A 289 24.50 -26.40 20.34
C VAL A 289 23.90 -26.50 18.95
N PHE A 290 22.97 -25.59 18.66
CA PHE A 290 22.35 -25.45 17.35
C PHE A 290 22.75 -24.13 16.71
N SER A 291 22.86 -24.10 15.38
CA SER A 291 22.81 -22.84 14.63
C SER A 291 21.39 -22.60 14.12
N LYS A 292 20.97 -21.35 14.10
CA LYS A 292 19.71 -20.91 13.53
C LYS A 292 20.00 -19.94 12.39
N SER A 293 19.40 -20.20 11.24
CA SER A 293 19.47 -19.34 10.07
C SER A 293 18.07 -18.97 9.58
N LEU A 294 17.96 -17.84 8.90
CA LEU A 294 16.72 -17.31 8.33
C LEU A 294 16.88 -17.12 6.82
N GLU A 295 15.91 -17.60 6.06
CA GLU A 295 15.85 -17.44 4.61
C GLU A 295 14.48 -16.92 4.21
N VAL A 296 14.43 -15.87 3.37
CA VAL A 296 13.17 -15.39 2.80
C VAL A 296 12.77 -16.31 1.66
N GLU A 297 11.67 -17.06 1.82
CA GLU A 297 11.09 -17.86 0.72
C GLU A 297 10.28 -16.98 -0.23
N ASP A 298 9.40 -16.14 0.32
CA ASP A 298 8.57 -15.21 -0.44
C ASP A 298 8.70 -13.80 0.13
N SER A 299 8.98 -12.82 -0.73
CA SER A 299 9.08 -11.42 -0.31
C SER A 299 7.75 -10.67 -0.53
N PRO A 300 7.30 -9.84 0.43
CA PRO A 300 6.05 -9.09 0.31
C PRO A 300 6.12 -8.01 -0.78
N GLN A 301 4.97 -7.55 -1.25
CA GLN A 301 4.86 -6.42 -2.19
C GLN A 301 5.11 -5.07 -1.49
N ILE A 302 4.76 -4.98 -0.22
CA ILE A 302 5.06 -3.91 0.71
C ILE A 302 5.79 -4.54 1.89
N LEU A 303 7.10 -4.30 1.99
CA LEU A 303 7.92 -4.70 3.11
C LEU A 303 7.75 -3.67 4.25
N VAL A 304 7.40 -4.16 5.44
CA VAL A 304 7.31 -3.33 6.64
C VAL A 304 8.47 -3.67 7.56
N ILE A 305 9.25 -2.66 7.92
CA ILE A 305 10.42 -2.79 8.79
C ILE A 305 10.15 -1.99 10.06
N HIS A 306 10.20 -2.68 11.19
CA HIS A 306 10.20 -2.07 12.52
C HIS A 306 11.65 -1.98 13.02
N ILE A 307 12.07 -0.79 13.45
CA ILE A 307 13.36 -0.59 14.13
C ILE A 307 13.13 -0.68 15.64
N LYS A 308 13.71 -1.69 16.28
CA LYS A 308 13.63 -1.89 17.74
C LYS A 308 14.40 -0.78 18.46
N ARG A 309 13.71 0.32 18.72
CA ARG A 309 14.23 1.48 19.46
C ARG A 309 14.06 1.36 20.97
N PHE A 310 13.52 0.26 21.48
CA PHE A 310 13.35 0.03 22.90
C PHE A 310 14.16 -1.19 23.32
N LYS A 311 15.01 -1.02 24.34
CA LYS A 311 15.78 -2.12 24.94
C LYS A 311 15.52 -2.17 26.44
N PHE A 312 15.39 -3.38 26.94
CA PHE A 312 15.34 -3.64 28.37
C PHE A 312 16.74 -3.98 28.85
N ILE A 313 17.27 -3.20 29.81
CA ILE A 313 18.54 -3.49 30.49
C ILE A 313 18.23 -3.73 31.98
N THR A 314 17.67 -2.72 32.62
CA THR A 314 17.13 -2.76 33.99
C THR A 314 15.78 -2.04 34.03
N THR A 315 15.69 -0.95 33.28
CA THR A 315 14.46 -0.28 32.85
C THR A 315 14.36 -0.32 31.32
N VAL A 316 13.17 -0.07 30.78
CA VAL A 316 12.99 0.12 29.34
C VAL A 316 13.61 1.47 28.97
N THR A 317 14.53 1.48 28.01
CA THR A 317 15.20 2.71 27.53
C THR A 317 14.98 2.90 26.04
N LYS A 318 14.76 4.15 25.62
CA LYS A 318 14.57 4.52 24.21
C LYS A 318 15.92 4.87 23.56
N ILE A 319 16.20 4.24 22.44
CA ILE A 319 17.34 4.52 21.57
C ILE A 319 16.97 5.69 20.65
N ASN A 320 17.41 6.87 21.06
CA ASN A 320 17.26 8.11 20.29
C ASN A 320 18.37 8.30 19.25
N ASN A 321 19.31 7.36 19.15
CA ASN A 321 20.38 7.42 18.16
C ASN A 321 19.80 7.39 16.74
N ARG A 322 20.38 8.23 15.89
CA ARG A 322 20.07 8.31 14.46
C ARG A 322 20.48 7.02 13.77
N ILE A 323 19.63 6.50 12.88
CA ILE A 323 19.95 5.40 11.97
C ILE A 323 19.97 5.95 10.54
N GLU A 324 20.98 5.61 9.75
CA GLU A 324 21.00 6.00 8.34
C GLU A 324 20.00 5.15 7.55
N ILE A 325 18.99 5.81 6.97
CA ILE A 325 17.97 5.16 6.13
C ILE A 325 18.27 5.47 4.67
N GLN A 326 18.46 4.40 3.89
CA GLN A 326 18.50 4.48 2.44
C GLN A 326 17.07 4.41 1.90
N GLU A 327 16.71 5.31 0.98
CA GLU A 327 15.38 5.28 0.34
C GLU A 327 15.21 4.06 -0.57
N GLN A 328 16.30 3.48 -1.05
CA GLN A 328 16.27 2.22 -1.78
C GLN A 328 17.12 1.20 -1.03
N ILE A 329 16.52 0.04 -0.75
CA ILE A 329 17.19 -1.08 -0.08
C ILE A 329 17.07 -2.34 -0.93
N GLU A 330 17.90 -3.31 -0.61
CA GLU A 330 17.83 -4.66 -1.17
C GLU A 330 17.70 -5.67 -0.03
N MET A 331 16.68 -6.51 -0.09
CA MET A 331 16.46 -7.60 0.86
C MET A 331 16.41 -8.89 0.06
N VAL A 332 17.44 -9.73 0.21
CA VAL A 332 17.56 -11.05 -0.46
C VAL A 332 17.32 -10.94 -1.97
N ASN A 333 18.14 -10.12 -2.65
CA ASN A 333 18.06 -9.86 -4.11
C ASN A 333 16.77 -9.18 -4.60
N VAL A 334 15.90 -8.72 -3.69
CA VAL A 334 14.70 -7.96 -4.04
C VAL A 334 14.90 -6.50 -3.66
N LYS A 335 14.80 -5.63 -4.66
CA LYS A 335 14.92 -4.17 -4.48
C LYS A 335 13.59 -3.59 -4.04
N TYR A 336 13.65 -2.68 -3.08
CA TYR A 336 12.51 -1.95 -2.56
C TYR A 336 12.79 -0.45 -2.48
N ASN A 337 11.76 0.36 -2.69
CA ASN A 337 11.80 1.81 -2.51
C ASN A 337 10.93 2.24 -1.32
N LEU A 338 11.44 3.13 -0.49
CA LEU A 338 10.72 3.73 0.64
C LEU A 338 9.53 4.52 0.13
N VAL A 339 8.35 4.26 0.68
CA VAL A 339 7.12 5.01 0.36
C VAL A 339 6.62 5.86 1.54
N GLY A 340 7.03 5.52 2.75
CA GLY A 340 6.73 6.28 3.94
C GLY A 340 7.25 5.62 5.21
N PHE A 341 7.20 6.35 6.32
CA PHE A 341 7.61 5.86 7.62
C PHE A 341 6.86 6.59 8.73
N VAL A 342 6.87 6.02 9.93
CA VAL A 342 6.37 6.64 11.16
C VAL A 342 7.55 6.96 12.06
N GLN A 343 7.55 8.17 12.63
CA GLN A 343 8.45 8.61 13.69
C GLN A 343 7.72 8.56 15.03
N HIS A 344 8.42 8.13 16.08
CA HIS A 344 7.96 8.28 17.45
C HIS A 344 8.71 9.42 18.15
N ARG A 345 8.02 10.52 18.45
CA ARG A 345 8.54 11.67 19.22
C ARG A 345 8.27 11.44 20.72
N GLY A 346 9.14 11.89 21.61
CA GLY A 346 8.94 11.76 23.07
C GLY A 346 9.61 10.55 23.73
N SER A 347 9.19 10.23 24.96
CA SER A 347 9.72 9.14 25.77
C SER A 347 8.95 7.83 25.54
N ILE A 348 9.19 6.79 26.35
CA ILE A 348 8.42 5.54 26.31
C ILE A 348 7.02 5.71 26.89
N GLU A 349 6.90 6.51 27.96
CA GLU A 349 5.65 6.68 28.71
C GLU A 349 4.75 7.77 28.09
N HIS A 350 5.36 8.74 27.40
CA HIS A 350 4.67 9.87 26.80
C HIS A 350 5.25 10.15 25.42
N GLY A 351 4.54 9.68 24.41
CA GLY A 351 4.98 9.73 23.03
C GLY A 351 3.97 10.34 22.07
N HIS A 352 4.43 10.67 20.87
CA HIS A 352 3.59 11.12 19.76
C HIS A 352 4.04 10.52 18.44
N TYR A 353 3.12 9.91 17.70
CA TYR A 353 3.41 9.31 16.42
C TYR A 353 3.06 10.26 15.27
N VAL A 354 4.02 10.45 14.37
CA VAL A 354 3.87 11.29 13.17
C VAL A 354 4.29 10.48 11.96
N SER A 355 3.52 10.53 10.89
CA SER A 355 3.83 9.79 9.66
C SER A 355 4.37 10.71 8.55
N TYR A 356 5.26 10.16 7.74
CA TYR A 356 5.87 10.84 6.60
C TYR A 356 5.70 9.99 5.37
N MET A 357 5.34 10.61 4.24
CA MET A 357 5.05 9.89 3.01
C MET A 357 5.61 10.56 1.77
N LEU A 358 6.10 9.75 0.85
CA LEU A 358 6.50 10.17 -0.49
C LEU A 358 5.30 10.10 -1.43
N LEU A 359 4.72 11.25 -1.75
CA LEU A 359 3.53 11.38 -2.59
C LEU A 359 3.87 12.26 -3.79
N ASP A 360 3.69 11.74 -5.00
CA ASP A 360 3.99 12.46 -6.25
C ASP A 360 5.43 13.05 -6.29
N ARG A 361 6.40 12.30 -5.72
CA ARG A 361 7.83 12.67 -5.58
C ARG A 361 8.12 13.77 -4.57
N GLU A 362 7.16 14.12 -3.73
CA GLU A 362 7.31 15.12 -2.69
C GLU A 362 7.01 14.50 -1.33
N TRP A 363 7.75 14.90 -0.31
CA TRP A 363 7.55 14.41 1.05
C TRP A 363 6.47 15.24 1.76
N TYR A 364 5.60 14.55 2.48
CA TYR A 364 4.57 15.14 3.32
C TYR A 364 4.67 14.60 4.74
N GLU A 365 4.54 15.48 5.71
CA GLU A 365 4.33 15.18 7.12
C GLU A 365 2.83 15.17 7.40
N PHE A 366 2.37 14.15 8.12
CA PHE A 366 1.02 14.03 8.63
C PHE A 366 1.08 13.91 10.15
N ASP A 367 0.65 14.97 10.81
CA ASP A 367 0.64 15.14 12.26
C ASP A 367 -0.82 15.38 12.69
N ASP A 368 -1.51 14.29 13.02
CA ASP A 368 -2.95 14.27 13.25
C ASP A 368 -3.74 15.01 12.16
N ASN A 369 -4.36 16.16 12.49
CA ASN A 369 -5.18 16.95 11.58
C ASN A 369 -4.35 17.83 10.63
N SER A 370 -3.06 17.99 10.90
CA SER A 370 -2.13 18.79 10.12
C SER A 370 -1.46 17.96 9.04
N VAL A 371 -1.44 18.48 7.80
CA VAL A 371 -0.70 17.88 6.69
C VAL A 371 0.15 18.96 6.05
N ARG A 372 1.46 18.72 5.99
CA ARG A 372 2.41 19.71 5.51
C ARG A 372 3.39 19.11 4.52
N LYS A 373 3.62 19.82 3.41
CA LYS A 373 4.69 19.50 2.47
C LYS A 373 6.05 19.83 3.10
N MET A 374 6.98 18.89 2.99
CA MET A 374 8.31 18.97 3.57
C MET A 374 9.37 19.24 2.49
N MET A 375 10.38 20.03 2.84
CA MET A 375 11.63 20.04 2.09
C MET A 375 12.39 18.76 2.40
N TYR A 376 12.97 18.12 1.39
CA TYR A 376 13.69 16.84 1.53
C TYR A 376 14.72 16.86 2.68
N LYS A 377 15.52 17.93 2.79
CA LYS A 377 16.54 18.12 3.84
C LYS A 377 15.98 18.15 5.28
N ASN A 378 14.69 18.38 5.45
CA ASN A 378 14.01 18.46 6.74
C ASN A 378 13.25 17.18 7.09
N VAL A 379 13.26 16.16 6.22
CA VAL A 379 12.57 14.90 6.48
C VAL A 379 13.39 14.10 7.51
N PRO A 380 12.82 13.72 8.67
CA PRO A 380 13.58 13.11 9.76
C PRO A 380 13.70 11.59 9.58
N PHE A 381 14.29 11.15 8.46
CA PHE A 381 14.50 9.74 8.16
C PHE A 381 15.19 9.00 9.31
N GLN A 382 16.12 9.67 9.98
CA GLN A 382 16.98 9.06 10.98
C GLN A 382 16.28 8.68 12.30
N ASP A 383 15.07 9.19 12.49
CA ASP A 383 14.23 8.94 13.67
C ASP A 383 13.08 7.96 13.35
N SER A 384 13.14 7.31 12.18
CA SER A 384 12.13 6.33 11.76
C SER A 384 11.99 5.19 12.77
N TYR A 385 10.75 4.84 13.07
CA TYR A 385 10.37 3.72 13.93
C TYR A 385 9.78 2.55 13.14
N LEU A 386 8.83 2.86 12.23
CA LEU A 386 8.18 1.88 11.37
C LEU A 386 8.27 2.36 9.92
N LEU A 387 8.95 1.62 9.05
CA LEU A 387 9.19 1.97 7.65
C LEU A 387 8.39 1.07 6.70
N PHE A 388 7.92 1.66 5.61
CA PHE A 388 7.14 0.99 4.58
C PHE A 388 7.86 1.12 3.23
N PHE A 389 8.17 -0.02 2.65
CA PHE A 389 8.97 -0.17 1.45
C PHE A 389 8.16 -0.88 0.37
N GLN A 390 8.08 -0.33 -0.83
CA GLN A 390 7.39 -0.96 -1.96
C GLN A 390 8.38 -1.71 -2.84
N LYS A 391 8.06 -2.98 -3.15
CA LYS A 391 8.85 -3.82 -4.06
C LYS A 391 8.94 -3.18 -5.44
N ASN A 392 10.15 -3.10 -5.98
CA ASN A 392 10.40 -2.63 -7.34
C ASN A 392 9.85 -3.66 -8.33
N LYS A 393 9.34 -3.17 -9.46
CA LYS A 393 8.82 -4.01 -10.53
C LYS A 393 9.92 -4.69 -11.31
#